data_AF-A0A249LGS9-F1
#
_entry.id   AF-A0A249LGS9-F1
#
_cell.length_a   1.000
_cell.length_b   1.000
_cell.length_c   1.000
_cell.angle_alpha   90.00
_cell.angle_beta   90.00
_cell.angle_gamma   90.00
#
_symmetry.space_group_name_H-M   'P 1'
#
loop_
_entity.id
_entity.type
_entity.pdbx_description
1 polymer ?
#
loop_
_entity_poly.entity_id
_entity_poly.type
_entity_poly.pdbx_seq_one_letter_code
_entity_poly.pdbx_strand_id
1 'polypeptide(L)' 'MKYDIVLGNPTSDELAAIKFAMSHHKHEVLKPVVKRSVWAKPVLRSALPQHIKFGPGRNN' A
#
# COMPACT_ATOMS: atom_id res chain seq x y z
N MET A 1 1.92 -24.84 27.49
CA MET A 1 1.50 -23.52 27.99
C MET A 1 0.12 -23.24 27.42
N LYS A 2 -0.85 -22.90 28.25
CA LYS A 2 -2.22 -22.58 27.82
C LYS A 2 -2.36 -21.06 27.91
N TYR A 3 -2.64 -20.40 26.79
CA TYR A 3 -2.78 -18.95 26.72
C TYR A 3 -4.27 -18.61 26.77
N ASP A 4 -4.73 -18.06 27.88
CA ASP A 4 -6.15 -17.72 28.08
C ASP A 4 -6.51 -16.35 27.48
N ILE A 5 -5.50 -15.58 27.07
CA ILE A 5 -5.69 -14.30 26.40
C ILE A 5 -6.44 -14.42 25.07
N VAL A 6 -6.31 -15.56 24.39
CA VAL A 6 -7.04 -15.86 23.14
C VAL A 6 -8.55 -15.95 23.39
N LEU A 7 -8.94 -16.29 24.62
CA LEU A 7 -10.34 -16.38 25.07
C LEU A 7 -10.84 -15.07 25.69
N GLY A 8 -10.03 -14.01 25.68
CA GLY A 8 -10.41 -12.68 26.15
C GLY A 8 -10.32 -12.47 27.67
N ASN A 9 -9.81 -13.45 28.43
CA ASN A 9 -9.61 -13.30 29.87
C ASN A 9 -8.13 -13.46 30.23
N PRO A 10 -7.33 -12.39 30.12
CA PRO A 10 -5.90 -12.46 30.38
C PRO A 10 -5.60 -12.73 31.86
N THR A 11 -4.60 -13.58 32.10
CA THR A 11 -4.01 -13.74 33.45
C THR A 11 -3.15 -12.52 33.80
N SER A 12 -2.90 -12.26 35.09
CA SER A 12 -2.09 -11.12 35.55
C SER A 12 -0.72 -11.03 34.86
N ASP A 13 -0.10 -12.18 34.62
CA ASP A 13 1.24 -12.28 34.04
C ASP A 13 1.23 -11.97 32.54
N GLU A 14 0.19 -12.41 31.82
CA GLU A 14 -0.01 -12.09 30.40
C GLU A 14 -0.26 -10.58 30.22
N LEU A 15 -1.02 -9.98 31.14
CA LEU A 15 -1.29 -8.55 31.15
C LEU A 15 -0.02 -7.73 31.40
N ALA A 16 0.85 -8.18 32.30
CA ALA A 16 2.15 -7.57 32.54
C ALA A 16 3.07 -7.68 31.30
N ALA A 17 3.11 -8.85 30.66
CA ALA A 17 3.90 -9.08 29.45
C ALA A 17 3.44 -8.19 28.29
N ILE A 18 2.13 -8.01 28.08
CA ILE A 18 1.60 -7.12 27.04
C ILE A 18 1.94 -5.66 27.33
N LYS A 19 1.79 -5.21 28.58
CA LYS A 19 2.14 -3.83 28.95
C LYS A 19 3.61 -3.54 28.65
N PHE A 20 4.49 -4.51 28.97
CA PHE A 20 5.90 -4.41 28.64
C PHE A 20 6.14 -4.40 27.13
N ALA A 21 5.49 -5.28 26.37
CA ALA A 21 5.63 -5.32 24.91
C ALA A 21 5.14 -4.01 24.26
N MET A 22 4.00 -3.46 24.70
CA MET A 22 3.45 -2.21 24.17
C MET A 22 4.31 -0.99 24.51
N SER A 23 4.96 -0.95 25.69
CA SER A 23 5.83 0.18 26.04
C SER A 23 7.12 0.22 25.22
N HIS A 24 7.59 -0.93 24.73
CA HIS A 24 8.79 -1.05 23.90
C HIS A 24 8.48 -1.09 22.39
N HIS A 25 7.20 -1.22 22.02
CA HIS A 25 6.79 -1.28 20.62
C HIS A 25 6.88 0.10 19.97
N LYS A 26 7.86 0.29 19.09
CA LYS A 26 7.97 1.47 18.25
C LYS A 26 6.83 1.46 17.22
N HIS A 27 5.89 2.41 17.35
CA HIS A 27 4.77 2.52 16.43
C HIS A 27 5.24 3.06 15.08
N GLU A 28 5.53 2.16 14.13
CA GLU A 28 5.86 2.54 12.76
C GLU A 28 4.57 2.82 11.97
N VAL A 29 4.26 4.11 11.79
CA VAL A 29 3.17 4.53 10.89
C VAL A 29 3.64 4.32 9.45
N LEU A 30 3.43 3.11 8.94
CA LEU A 30 3.69 2.80 7.54
C LEU A 30 2.68 3.56 6.68
N LYS A 31 3.10 4.69 6.11
CA LYS A 31 2.31 5.35 5.07
C LYS A 31 2.19 4.37 3.90
N PRO A 32 0.98 4.04 3.43
CA PRO A 32 0.83 3.16 2.29
C PRO A 32 1.49 3.84 1.08
N VAL A 33 2.67 3.37 0.70
CA VAL A 33 3.30 3.76 -0.56
C VAL A 33 2.54 3.02 -1.64
N VAL A 34 1.59 3.70 -2.27
CA VAL A 34 0.94 3.16 -3.48
C VAL A 34 2.02 3.06 -4.55
N LYS A 35 2.62 1.87 -4.70
CA LYS A 35 3.50 1.53 -5.82
C LYS A 35 2.63 1.45 -7.07
N ARG A 36 2.23 2.60 -7.63
CA ARG A 36 1.64 2.64 -8.97
C ARG A 36 2.76 2.24 -9.93
N SER A 37 2.74 0.99 -10.38
CA SER A 37 3.66 0.54 -11.42
C SER A 37 3.56 1.50 -12.60
N VAL A 38 4.69 2.12 -12.98
CA VAL A 38 4.77 2.93 -14.21
C VAL A 38 4.59 2.02 -15.44
N TRP A 39 4.81 0.71 -15.28
CA TRP A 39 4.70 -0.32 -16.31
C TRP A 39 3.32 -0.39 -16.99
N ALA A 40 2.25 0.05 -16.32
CA ALA A 40 0.90 0.09 -16.86
C ALA A 40 0.36 1.52 -17.03
N LYS A 41 1.22 2.54 -16.99
CA LYS A 41 0.81 3.91 -17.33
C LYS A 41 0.48 3.87 -18.83
N PRO A 42 -0.77 4.16 -19.26
CA PRO A 42 -1.09 4.14 -20.68
C PRO A 42 -0.13 5.09 -21.40
N VAL A 43 0.73 4.52 -22.26
CA VAL A 43 1.80 5.25 -22.97
C VAL A 43 1.22 6.36 -23.85
N LEU A 44 -0.06 6.27 -24.20
CA LEU A 44 -0.78 7.21 -25.06
C LEU A 44 -1.49 8.33 -24.27
N ARG A 45 -0.79 9.05 -23.39
CA ARG A 45 -1.33 10.32 -22.83
C ARG A 45 -0.93 11.57 -23.60
N SER A 46 -0.05 11.43 -24.58
CA SER A 46 0.30 12.50 -25.52
C SER A 46 0.19 11.97 -26.94
N ALA A 47 -0.34 12.79 -27.84
CA ALA A 47 -0.35 12.47 -29.27
C ALA A 47 1.09 12.28 -29.77
N LEU A 48 1.32 11.26 -30.60
CA LEU A 48 2.60 11.10 -31.27
C LEU A 48 2.85 12.32 -32.17
N PRO A 49 4.08 12.87 -32.24
CA PRO A 49 4.37 14.02 -33.11
C PRO A 49 4.05 13.75 -34.60
N GLN A 50 4.01 12.48 -34.99
CA GLN A 50 3.76 12.00 -36.35
C GLN A 50 2.33 11.50 -36.53
N HIS A 51 1.32 12.19 -35.97
CA HIS A 51 -0.08 11.79 -36.17
C HIS A 51 -0.48 11.93 -37.64
N ILE A 52 -0.30 10.85 -38.40
CA ILE A 52 -0.95 10.62 -39.68
C ILE A 52 -2.46 10.63 -39.42
N LYS A 53 -3.16 11.67 -39.88
CA LYS A 53 -4.62 11.68 -39.89
C LYS A 53 -5.07 10.51 -40.77
N PHE A 54 -5.84 9.57 -40.21
CA PHE A 54 -6.45 8.53 -41.03
C PHE A 54 -7.62 9.17 -41.81
N GLY A 55 -7.50 9.21 -43.13
CA GLY A 55 -8.49 9.81 -44.03
C GLY A 55 -7.86 10.76 -45.06
N PRO A 56 -8.60 11.12 -46.13
CA PRO A 56 -8.10 11.94 -47.23
C PRO A 56 -8.05 13.43 -46.87
N GLY A 57 -7.34 13.80 -45.81
CA GLY A 57 -7.05 15.19 -45.46
C GLY A 57 -5.71 15.59 -46.04
N ARG A 58 -5.71 16.39 -47.11
CA ARG A 58 -4.51 17.02 -47.68
C ARG A 58 -3.81 17.88 -46.63
N ASN A 59 -2.50 17.74 -46.50
CA ASN A 59 -1.66 18.67 -45.76
C ASN A 59 -1.44 19.88 -46.67
N ASN A 60 -2.13 21.00 -46.40
CA ASN A 60 -1.60 22.32 -46.74
C ASN A 60 -0.63 22.76 -45.66
#